data_AF-A0A950UP02-F1
#
_entry.id   AF-A0A950UP02-F1
#
_cell.length_a   1.000
_cell.length_b   1.000
_cell.length_c   1.000
_cell.angle_alpha   90.00
_cell.angle_beta   90.00
_cell.angle_gamma   90.00
#
_symmetry.space_group_name_H-M   'P 1'
#
loop_
_entity.id
_entity.type
_entity.pdbx_description
1 polymer ?
#
loop_
_entity_poly.entity_id
_entity_poly.type
_entity_poly.pdbx_seq_one_letter_code
_entity_poly.pdbx_strand_id
1 'polypeptide(L)' 'MTDLTPEEPHEAGVPERVADPSHEEGARILADEAREKLSARGFTDEQIREWAETYIAQEGSGDVDAFVAWIATQEHGNG' A
#
# COMPACT_ATOMS: atom_id res chain seq x y z
N MET A 1 6.63 15.15 -10.21
CA MET A 1 6.64 14.70 -8.80
C MET A 1 5.21 14.38 -8.48
N THR A 2 4.85 13.11 -8.50
CA THR A 2 3.52 12.66 -8.09
C THR A 2 3.52 12.72 -6.57
N ASP A 3 2.81 13.71 -6.03
CA ASP A 3 2.62 13.88 -4.59
C ASP A 3 1.72 12.73 -4.13
N LEU A 4 2.21 11.85 -3.26
CA LEU A 4 1.33 10.87 -2.62
C LEU A 4 0.72 11.57 -1.41
N THR A 5 -0.60 11.50 -1.28
CA THR A 5 -1.26 11.90 -0.03
C THR A 5 -1.11 10.73 0.95
N PRO A 6 -0.66 10.98 2.19
CA PRO A 6 -0.58 9.94 3.20
C PRO A 6 -1.99 9.68 3.77
N GLU A 7 -2.81 8.93 3.04
CA GLU A 7 -4.16 8.47 3.42
C GLU A 7 -4.23 6.94 3.52
N GLU A 8 -5.25 6.40 4.18
CA GLU A 8 -5.52 4.95 4.27
C GLU A 8 -6.24 4.43 3.01
N PRO A 9 -6.16 3.12 2.67
CA PRO A 9 -6.79 2.58 1.45
C PRO A 9 -8.28 2.91 1.33
N HIS A 10 -9.01 2.88 2.44
CA HIS A 10 -10.43 3.16 2.46
C HIS A 10 -10.75 4.65 2.25
N GLU A 11 -9.85 5.55 2.64
CA GLU A 11 -9.95 6.99 2.38
C GLU A 11 -9.79 7.28 0.88
N ALA A 12 -8.90 6.53 0.21
CA ALA A 12 -8.70 6.57 -1.23
C ALA A 12 -9.83 5.89 -2.04
N GLY A 13 -10.87 5.39 -1.38
CA GLY A 13 -11.97 4.65 -2.00
C GLY A 13 -11.60 3.22 -2.42
N VAL A 14 -10.46 2.70 -1.98
CA VAL A 14 -10.06 1.31 -2.19
C VAL A 14 -10.71 0.46 -1.10
N PRO A 15 -11.54 -0.55 -1.46
CA PRO A 15 -12.12 -1.43 -0.46
C PRO A 15 -11.00 -2.20 0.24
N GLU A 16 -10.84 -1.94 1.53
CA GLU A 16 -9.90 -2.65 2.38
C GLU A 16 -10.19 -4.16 2.32
N ARG A 17 -9.19 -4.93 1.88
CA ARG A 17 -9.25 -6.38 1.83
C ARG A 17 -8.14 -6.94 2.68
N VAL A 18 -8.53 -7.66 3.72
CA VAL A 18 -7.60 -8.43 4.54
C VAL A 18 -7.03 -9.54 3.68
N ALA A 19 -5.70 -9.62 3.59
CA ALA A 19 -5.02 -10.70 2.90
C ALA A 19 -5.33 -12.04 3.60
N ASP A 20 -5.56 -13.11 2.84
CA ASP A 20 -5.66 -14.46 3.41
C ASP A 20 -4.39 -14.78 4.24
N PRO A 21 -4.46 -15.66 5.26
CA PRO A 21 -3.30 -15.96 6.12
C PRO A 21 -2.08 -16.51 5.36
N SER A 22 -2.26 -17.05 4.15
CA SER A 22 -1.16 -17.45 3.26
C SER A 22 -0.43 -16.28 2.60
N HIS A 23 -1.03 -15.09 2.60
CA HIS A 23 -0.55 -13.86 1.99
C HIS A 23 -0.14 -12.79 3.03
N GLU A 24 -0.48 -12.98 4.31
CA GLU A 24 -0.15 -12.07 5.43
C GLU A 24 1.37 -11.84 5.56
N GLU A 25 2.19 -12.90 5.44
CA GLU A 25 3.65 -12.76 5.50
C GLU A 25 4.20 -11.98 4.31
N GLY A 26 3.62 -12.15 3.12
CA GLY A 26 4.01 -11.40 1.93
C GLY A 26 3.71 -9.90 2.07
N ALA A 27 2.53 -9.57 2.60
CA ALA A 27 2.14 -8.19 2.90
C ALA A 27 3.05 -7.56 3.95
N ARG A 28 3.40 -8.32 5.00
CA ARG A 28 4.29 -7.85 6.06
C ARG A 28 5.70 -7.55 5.56
N ILE A 29 6.28 -8.45 4.75
CA ILE A 29 7.60 -8.24 4.15
C ILE A 29 7.57 -7.00 3.25
N LEU A 30 6.55 -6.88 2.38
CA LEU A 30 6.42 -5.74 1.49
C LEU A 30 6.27 -4.41 2.24
N ALA A 31 5.50 -4.39 3.34
CA ALA A 31 5.35 -3.23 4.20
C ALA A 31 6.68 -2.80 4.84
N ASP A 32 7.47 -3.75 5.34
CA ASP A 32 8.78 -3.47 5.94
C ASP A 32 9.77 -2.92 4.90
N GLU A 33 9.81 -3.52 3.71
CA GLU A 33 10.68 -3.07 2.62
C GLU A 33 10.26 -1.69 2.06
N ALA A 34 8.96 -1.39 2.04
CA ALA A 34 8.43 -0.11 1.58
C ALA A 34 8.53 1.02 2.62
N ARG A 35 8.77 0.67 3.90
CA ARG A 35 8.71 1.59 5.04
C ARG A 35 9.57 2.83 4.85
N GLU A 36 10.84 2.66 4.51
CA GLU A 36 11.77 3.78 4.34
C GLU A 36 11.28 4.76 3.26
N LYS A 37 10.80 4.24 2.13
CA LYS A 37 10.33 5.04 1.00
C LYS A 37 9.02 5.77 1.30
N LEU A 38 8.06 5.10 1.94
CA LEU A 38 6.73 5.65 2.21
C LEU A 38 6.72 6.56 3.46
N SER A 39 7.46 6.24 4.51
CA SER A 39 7.60 7.14 5.67
C SER A 39 8.31 8.44 5.32
N ALA A 40 9.26 8.43 4.37
CA ALA A 40 9.85 9.66 3.83
C ALA A 40 8.83 10.56 3.11
N ARG A 41 7.67 10.01 2.74
CA ARG A 41 6.54 10.70 2.09
C ARG A 41 5.40 11.00 3.07
N GLY A 42 5.56 10.68 4.36
CA GLY A 42 4.60 11.00 5.41
C GLY A 42 3.65 9.87 5.79
N PHE A 43 3.76 8.69 5.17
CA PHE A 43 2.93 7.55 5.56
C PHE A 43 3.33 7.00 6.92
N THR A 44 2.33 6.67 7.74
CA THR A 44 2.53 5.95 9.00
C THR A 44 2.76 4.46 8.75
N ASP A 45 3.36 3.78 9.72
CA ASP A 45 3.57 2.33 9.65
C ASP A 45 2.25 1.54 9.53
N GLU A 46 1.18 2.09 10.10
CA GLU A 46 -0.18 1.53 10.01
C GLU A 46 -0.71 1.65 8.58
N GLN A 47 -0.67 2.85 8.00
CA GLN A 47 -1.07 3.08 6.61
C GLN A 47 -0.29 2.20 5.63
N ILE A 48 1.03 2.09 5.80
CA ILE A 48 1.90 1.27 4.94
C ILE A 48 1.46 -0.19 5.00
N ARG A 49 1.12 -0.69 6.19
CA ARG A 49 0.66 -2.05 6.39
C ARG A 49 -0.69 -2.28 5.69
N GLU A 50 -1.66 -1.40 5.90
CA GLU A 50 -2.99 -1.53 5.30
C GLU A 50 -2.95 -1.48 3.77
N TRP A 51 -2.10 -0.60 3.23
CA TRP A 51 -1.82 -0.55 1.80
C TRP A 51 -1.19 -1.84 1.30
N ALA A 52 -0.21 -2.41 2.01
CA ALA A 52 0.45 -3.64 1.60
C ALA A 52 -0.49 -4.86 1.66
N GLU A 53 -1.33 -4.96 2.69
CA GLU A 53 -2.37 -5.98 2.79
C GLU A 53 -3.34 -5.89 1.62
N THR A 54 -3.82 -4.67 1.32
CA THR A 54 -4.75 -4.43 0.23
C THR A 54 -4.13 -4.71 -1.14
N TYR A 55 -2.86 -4.32 -1.34
CA TYR A 55 -2.12 -4.59 -2.57
C TYR A 55 -1.96 -6.10 -2.81
N ILE A 56 -1.51 -6.84 -1.79
CA ILE A 56 -1.34 -8.28 -1.90
C ILE A 56 -2.67 -9.00 -2.08
N ALA A 57 -3.74 -8.54 -1.43
CA ALA A 57 -5.07 -9.11 -1.61
C ALA A 57 -5.62 -8.93 -3.05
N GLN A 58 -5.18 -7.89 -3.77
CA GLN A 58 -5.61 -7.63 -5.16
C GLN A 58 -4.67 -8.23 -6.21
N GLU A 59 -3.37 -8.03 -6.04
CA GLU A 59 -2.35 -8.39 -7.04
C GLU A 59 -1.70 -9.76 -6.73
N GLY A 60 -1.91 -10.32 -5.54
CA GLY A 60 -1.34 -11.59 -5.07
C GLY A 60 0.14 -11.55 -4.72
N SER A 61 0.93 -10.68 -5.36
CA SER A 61 2.36 -10.51 -5.13
C SER A 61 2.89 -9.24 -5.80
N GLY A 62 4.04 -8.74 -5.36
CA GLY A 62 4.78 -7.69 -6.08
C GLY A 62 5.96 -7.16 -5.29
N ASP A 63 6.72 -6.26 -5.91
CA ASP A 63 7.85 -5.56 -5.31
C ASP A 63 7.47 -4.14 -4.84
N VAL A 64 8.37 -3.51 -4.07
CA VAL A 64 8.17 -2.17 -3.50
C VAL A 64 7.88 -1.11 -4.56
N ASP A 65 8.54 -1.13 -5.71
CA ASP A 65 8.33 -0.10 -6.73
C ASP A 65 6.97 -0.26 -7.42
N ALA A 66 6.55 -1.50 -7.70
CA ALA A 66 5.20 -1.81 -8.18
C ALA A 66 4.12 -1.39 -7.15
N PHE A 67 4.34 -1.69 -5.88
CA PHE A 67 3.46 -1.32 -4.79
C PHE A 67 3.29 0.22 -4.66
N VAL A 68 4.39 0.97 -4.64
CA VAL A 68 4.35 2.44 -4.56
C VAL A 68 3.69 3.07 -5.79
N ALA A 69 3.93 2.52 -6.98
CA ALA A 69 3.28 2.99 -8.20
C ALA A 69 1.77 2.69 -8.19
N TRP A 70 1.38 1.56 -7.60
CA TRP A 70 -0.02 1.20 -7.45
C TRP A 70 -0.74 2.14 -6.48
N ILE A 71 -0.18 2.44 -5.29
CA ILE A 71 -0.74 3.46 -4.38
C ILE A 71 -0.92 4.78 -5.14
N ALA A 72 0.10 5.24 -5.87
CA ALA A 72 0.04 6.48 -6.64
C ALA A 72 -1.07 6.51 -7.70
N THR A 73 -1.47 5.36 -8.22
CA THR A 73 -2.56 5.23 -9.19
C THR A 73 -3.92 5.33 -8.52
N GLN A 74 -4.08 4.79 -7.30
CA GLN A 74 -5.32 4.87 -6.54
C GLN A 74 -5.58 6.31 -6.07
N GLU A 75 -4.56 6.94 -5.49
CA GLU A 75 -4.58 8.35 -5.03
C GLU A 75 -4.96 9.34 -6.15
N HIS A 76 -4.47 9.11 -7.37
CA HIS A 76 -4.79 9.96 -8.53
C HIS A 76 -6.11 9.60 -9.22
N GLY A 77 -6.65 8.41 -8.98
CA GLY A 77 -7.84 7.88 -9.64
C GLY A 77 -9.16 8.37 -9.07
N ASN A 78 -9.14 9.03 -7.90
CA ASN A 78 -10.32 9.48 -7.17
C ASN A 78 -10.54 11.01 -7.21
N GLY A 79 -9.97 11.70 -8.21
CA GLY A 79 -10.15 13.14 -8.49
C GLY A 79 -11.27 13.46 -9.47
#